data_AF-A0AAW2DGR3-F1
#
_entry.id   AF-A0AAW2DGR3-F1
#
_cell.length_a   1.000
_cell.length_b   1.000
_cell.length_c   1.000
_cell.angle_alpha   90.00
_cell.angle_beta   90.00
_cell.angle_gamma   90.00
#
_symmetry.space_group_name_H-M   'P 1'
#
loop_
_entity.id
_entity.type
_entity.pdbx_description
1 polymer ?
#
loop_
_entity_poly.entity_id
_entity_poly.type
_entity_poly.pdbx_seq_one_letter_code
_entity_poly.pdbx_strand_id
1 'polypeptide(L)'
;MPMLETSNYLSSSDGHFYNVDNYITRTSLKLHTFGKRFYKCCCWSLDDDCTCKFFKWLDTSICCTRGPATAPIVIVKFKRLEHALEVANEEL
;
A
#
# COMPACT_ATOMS: atom_id res chain seq x y z
N MET A 1 0.64 14.94 24.41
CA MET A 1 1.08 14.55 23.06
C MET A 1 0.99 13.04 22.95
N PRO A 2 0.09 12.45 22.15
CA PRO A 2 0.08 11.01 21.97
C PRO A 2 1.07 10.64 20.85
N MET A 3 2.03 9.78 21.20
CA MET A 3 2.96 9.15 20.27
C MET A 3 2.20 8.33 19.21
N LEU A 4 2.67 8.41 17.96
CA LEU A 4 2.19 7.59 16.86
C LEU A 4 2.31 6.10 17.21
N GLU A 5 1.21 5.36 17.03
CA GLU A 5 1.23 3.92 16.88
C GLU A 5 2.05 3.56 15.64
N THR A 6 3.35 3.36 15.84
CA THR A 6 4.18 2.61 14.90
C THR A 6 3.75 1.16 14.99
N SER A 7 2.99 0.68 14.00
CA SER A 7 2.71 -0.74 13.85
C SER A 7 4.04 -1.48 13.66
N ASN A 8 4.53 -2.06 14.74
CA ASN A 8 5.73 -2.88 14.79
C ASN A 8 5.45 -4.23 14.09
N TYR A 9 5.29 -4.24 12.77
CA TYR A 9 5.60 -5.44 12.00
C TYR A 9 7.11 -5.53 11.92
N LEU A 10 7.70 -6.07 13.00
CA LEU A 10 9.09 -6.51 13.02
C LEU A 10 9.28 -7.46 11.83
N SER A 11 10.02 -6.98 10.84
CA SER A 11 10.53 -7.76 9.74
C SER A 11 11.56 -8.73 10.30
N SER A 12 11.13 -9.83 10.93
CA SER A 12 12.02 -10.93 11.24
C SER A 12 12.49 -11.54 9.92
N SER A 13 13.76 -11.32 9.61
CA SER A 13 14.46 -11.88 8.46
C SER A 13 14.63 -13.41 8.55
N ASP A 14 14.31 -14.02 9.69
CA ASP A 14 14.73 -15.38 10.02
C ASP A 14 13.88 -16.51 9.39
N GLY A 15 12.98 -16.18 8.46
CA GLY A 15 12.17 -17.18 7.76
C GLY A 15 12.02 -16.98 6.25
N HIS A 16 12.58 -15.92 5.67
CA HIS A 16 12.27 -15.55 4.29
C HIS A 16 13.35 -16.00 3.29
N PHE A 17 13.42 -17.31 3.03
CA PHE A 17 14.28 -17.91 1.99
C PHE A 17 13.68 -17.78 0.58
N TYR A 18 13.12 -16.64 0.21
CA TYR A 18 12.64 -16.43 -1.15
C TYR A 18 13.55 -15.50 -1.93
N ASN A 19 14.10 -16.07 -3.01
CA ASN A 19 14.93 -15.43 -4.02
C ASN A 19 14.32 -14.09 -4.45
N VAL A 20 15.16 -13.08 -4.72
CA VAL A 20 14.78 -11.69 -5.02
C VAL A 20 13.82 -11.59 -6.21
N ASP A 21 13.80 -12.62 -7.06
CA ASP A 21 12.89 -12.80 -8.20
C ASP A 21 11.41 -13.00 -7.80
N ASN A 22 11.11 -13.24 -6.51
CA ASN A 22 9.76 -13.49 -6.01
C ASN A 22 9.07 -12.27 -5.37
N TYR A 23 9.68 -11.08 -5.47
CA TYR A 23 9.06 -9.86 -4.96
C TYR A 23 8.32 -9.10 -6.06
N ILE A 24 7.09 -8.69 -5.76
CA ILE A 24 6.32 -7.80 -6.63
C ILE A 24 6.52 -6.38 -6.12
N THR A 25 6.90 -5.47 -7.03
CA THR A 25 6.92 -4.04 -6.74
C THR A 25 5.50 -3.49 -6.84
N ARG A 26 5.05 -2.79 -5.79
CA ARG A 26 3.76 -2.09 -5.79
C ARG A 26 3.93 -0.64 -5.37
N THR A 27 2.96 0.17 -5.76
CA THR A 27 2.84 1.57 -5.34
C THR A 27 1.72 1.69 -4.32
N SER A 28 1.99 2.40 -3.22
CA SER A 28 1.00 2.65 -2.18
C SER A 28 -0.02 3.68 -2.62
N LEU A 29 -1.29 3.38 -2.33
CA LEU A 29 -2.43 4.27 -2.56
C LEU A 29 -2.95 4.89 -1.26
N LYS A 30 -2.28 4.68 -0.12
CA LYS A 30 -2.67 5.27 1.17
C LYS A 30 -2.24 6.73 1.26
N LEU A 31 -3.10 7.59 1.81
CA LEU A 31 -2.92 9.05 1.91
C LEU A 31 -1.49 9.50 2.25
N HIS A 32 -0.93 9.06 3.38
CA HIS A 32 0.39 9.51 3.87
C HIS A 32 1.60 8.87 3.16
N THR A 33 1.36 7.82 2.37
CA THR A 33 2.42 7.09 1.65
C THR A 33 2.15 7.03 0.16
N PHE A 34 1.23 7.87 -0.33
CA PHE A 34 0.74 7.77 -1.69
C PHE A 34 1.90 7.94 -2.68
N GLY A 35 1.96 7.07 -3.67
CA GLY A 35 3.03 7.07 -4.65
C GLY A 35 4.35 6.42 -4.18
N LYS A 36 4.49 6.05 -2.90
CA LYS A 36 5.68 5.32 -2.43
C LYS A 36 5.64 3.86 -2.91
N ARG A 37 6.78 3.37 -3.35
CA ARG A 37 6.99 2.02 -3.86
C ARG A 37 7.53 1.11 -2.77
N PHE A 38 7.09 -0.13 -2.79
CA PHE A 38 7.52 -1.17 -1.85
C PHE A 38 7.60 -2.53 -2.54
N TYR A 39 8.48 -3.39 -2.01
CA TYR A 39 8.44 -4.82 -2.28
C TYR A 39 7.44 -5.50 -1.36
N LYS A 40 6.76 -6.48 -1.95
CA LYS A 40 5.86 -7.41 -1.28
C LYS A 40 6.09 -8.81 -1.80
N CYS A 41 5.99 -9.82 -0.94
CA CYS A 41 6.06 -11.20 -1.37
C CYS A 41 4.95 -11.53 -2.39
N CYS A 42 5.27 -12.24 -3.47
CA CYS A 42 4.29 -12.67 -4.47
C CYS A 42 3.22 -13.60 -3.88
N CYS A 43 3.56 -14.38 -2.86
CA CYS A 43 2.67 -15.31 -2.18
C CYS A 43 1.73 -14.63 -1.17
N TRP A 44 1.78 -13.31 -1.01
CA TRP A 44 0.91 -12.62 -0.06
C TRP A 44 -0.55 -12.70 -0.49
N SER A 45 -1.42 -13.02 0.47
CA SER A 45 -2.87 -12.90 0.36
C SER A 45 -3.42 -12.09 1.53
N LEU A 46 -4.54 -11.39 1.33
CA LEU A 46 -5.23 -10.70 2.42
C LEU A 46 -6.00 -11.69 3.31
N ASP A 47 -6.51 -12.77 2.70
CA ASP A 47 -7.46 -13.71 3.31
C ASP A 47 -6.77 -14.92 3.97
N ASP A 48 -5.45 -15.02 3.86
CA ASP A 48 -4.68 -16.13 4.41
C ASP A 48 -3.52 -15.62 5.27
N ASP A 49 -3.68 -15.81 6.58
CA ASP A 49 -2.71 -15.45 7.60
C ASP A 49 -1.42 -16.27 7.54
N CYS A 50 -1.44 -17.42 6.87
CA CYS A 50 -0.27 -18.26 6.62
C CYS A 50 0.60 -17.72 5.49
N THR A 51 0.13 -16.72 4.74
CA THR A 51 0.93 -16.14 3.66
C THR A 51 2.04 -15.28 4.18
N CYS A 52 3.09 -15.19 3.39
CA CYS A 52 4.22 -14.38 3.76
C CYS A 52 3.88 -12.88 3.82
N LYS A 53 4.07 -12.30 5.00
CA LYS A 53 3.86 -10.87 5.29
C LYS A 53 5.10 -10.00 5.05
N PHE A 54 6.09 -10.50 4.31
CA PHE A 54 7.31 -9.74 3.99
C PHE A 54 6.97 -8.47 3.22
N PHE A 55 7.56 -7.37 3.67
CA PHE A 55 7.34 -6.04 3.16
C PHE A 55 8.60 -5.17 3.34
N LYS A 56 8.96 -4.41 2.30
CA LYS A 56 10.08 -3.45 2.38
C LYS A 56 9.84 -2.22 1.51
N TRP A 57 9.97 -1.03 2.09
CA TRP A 57 9.94 0.23 1.32
C TRP A 57 11.16 0.36 0.40
N LEU A 58 10.94 0.78 -0.85
CA LEU A 58 11.99 1.08 -1.82
C LEU A 58 12.44 2.54 -1.76
N ASP A 59 11.48 3.42 -1.57
CA ASP A 59 11.74 4.85 -1.55
C ASP A 59 12.24 5.24 -0.15
N THR A 60 13.56 5.26 0.01
CA THR A 60 14.25 5.58 1.27
C THR A 60 14.31 7.08 1.58
N SER A 61 14.05 7.95 0.59
CA SER A 61 14.03 9.40 0.85
C SER A 61 12.70 9.81 1.49
N ILE A 62 12.75 10.14 2.77
CA ILE A 62 11.62 10.62 3.58
C ILE A 62 11.01 11.93 3.02
N CYS A 63 11.74 12.64 2.16
CA CYS A 63 11.45 14.04 1.82
C CYS A 63 10.59 14.29 0.57
N CYS A 64 10.18 13.28 -0.21
CA CYS A 64 9.32 13.53 -1.37
C CYS A 64 7.84 13.68 -0.94
N THR A 65 7.39 14.91 -0.75
CA THR A 65 6.02 15.25 -0.32
C THR A 65 4.99 15.25 -1.46
N ARG A 66 5.44 15.09 -2.72
CA ARG A 66 4.59 15.19 -3.92
C ARG A 66 3.46 14.17 -3.93
N GLY A 67 3.75 12.94 -3.54
CA GLY A 67 2.75 11.87 -3.48
C GLY A 67 1.66 12.17 -2.46
N PRO A 68 2.00 12.36 -1.17
CA PRO A 68 1.03 12.75 -0.14
C PRO A 68 0.25 14.03 -0.47
N ALA A 69 0.88 15.04 -1.08
CA ALA A 69 0.20 16.27 -1.48
C ALA A 69 -0.85 16.05 -2.60
N THR A 70 -0.63 15.06 -3.47
CA THR A 70 -1.53 14.74 -4.58
C THR A 70 -2.64 13.76 -4.19
N ALA A 71 -2.42 12.97 -3.14
CA ALA A 71 -3.34 11.92 -2.69
C ALA A 71 -4.79 12.37 -2.45
N PRO A 72 -5.06 13.53 -1.79
CA PRO A 72 -6.44 13.98 -1.57
C PRO A 72 -7.20 14.19 -2.89
N ILE A 73 -6.53 14.78 -3.88
CA ILE A 73 -7.12 15.08 -5.19
C ILE A 73 -7.49 13.77 -5.89
N VAL A 74 -6.60 12.78 -5.87
CA VAL A 74 -6.82 11.48 -6.50
C VAL A 74 -7.95 10.74 -5.80
N ILE A 75 -7.96 10.69 -4.47
CA ILE A 75 -9.01 10.03 -3.68
C ILE A 75 -10.38 10.63 -3.97
N VAL A 76 -10.49 11.97 -4.03
CA VAL A 76 -11.75 12.64 -4.36
C VAL A 76 -12.22 12.26 -5.77
N LYS A 77 -11.32 12.19 -6.75
CA LYS A 77 -11.69 11.76 -8.11
C LYS A 77 -12.18 10.31 -8.16
N PHE A 78 -11.50 9.40 -7.46
CA PHE A 78 -11.92 8.00 -7.38
C PHE A 78 -13.31 7.86 -6.74
N LYS A 79 -13.55 8.53 -5.61
CA LYS A 79 -14.87 8.51 -4.97
C LYS A 79 -15.99 9.03 -5.86
N ARG A 80 -15.71 10.08 -6.65
CA ARG A 80 -16.68 10.60 -7.64
C ARG A 80 -16.96 9.59 -8.75
N LEU A 81 -15.96 8.84 -9.17
CA LEU A 81 -16.13 7.78 -10.17
C LEU A 81 -16.89 6.58 -9.60
N GLU A 82 -16.59 6.15 -8.37
CA GLU A 82 -17.32 5.10 -7.67
C GLU A 82 -18.80 5.46 -7.54
N HIS A 83 -19.12 6.67 -7.06
CA HIS A 83 -20.51 7.13 -6.97
C HIS A 83 -21.19 7.22 -8.35
N ALA A 84 -20.49 7.69 -9.39
CA ALA A 84 -21.07 7.74 -10.74
C ALA A 84 -21.36 6.33 -11.29
N LEU A 85 -20.50 5.36 -10.98
CA LEU A 85 -20.69 3.96 -11.34
C LEU A 85 -21.88 3.34 -10.58
N GLU A 86 -22.01 3.63 -9.29
CA GLU A 86 -23.15 3.17 -8.47
C GLU A 86 -24.48 3.68 -9.06
N VAL A 87 -24.58 4.99 -9.32
CA VAL A 87 -25.78 5.57 -9.95
C VAL A 87 -26.08 4.94 -11.31
N ALA A 88 -25.06 4.76 -12.16
CA ALA A 88 -25.25 4.15 -13.48
C ALA A 88 -25.72 2.68 -13.40
N ASN A 89 -25.34 1.95 -12.35
CA ASN A 89 -25.76 0.57 -12.14
C ASN A 89 -27.18 0.47 -11.53
N GLU A 90 -27.65 1.50 -10.82
CA GLU A 90 -29.02 1.56 -10.27
C GLU A 90 -30.08 1.91 -11.34
N GLU A 91 -29.67 2.51 -12.45
CA GLU A 91 -30.54 2.88 -13.58
C GLU A 91 -30.75 1.74 -14.61
N LEU A 92 -30.15 0.55 -14.39
CA LEU A 92 -30.23 -0.62 -15.27
C LEU A 92 -31.17 -1.71 -14.72
#